data_AF-A0AB39QBD6-F1
#
_entry.id   AF-A0AB39QBD6-F1
#
_cell.length_a   1.000
_cell.length_b   1.000
_cell.length_c   1.000
_cell.angle_alpha   90.00
_cell.angle_beta   90.00
_cell.angle_gamma   90.00
#
_symmetry.space_group_name_H-M   'P 1'
#
loop_
_entity.id
_entity.type
_entity.pdbx_description
1 polymer ?
#
loop_
_entity_poly.entity_id
_entity_poly.type
_entity_poly.pdbx_seq_one_letter_code
_entity_poly.pdbx_strand_id
1 'polypeptide(L)'
;MTGRERKAINRNYFNSYVWKPAPAEAGVIAPLEEGNTNGARVWEPSREHGFHALRHFYASEELEAGESVVSLARWLGHSDPGFTLRKYSHFLPRIGARGSAAIDAIFA
;
A
#
# COMPACT_ATOMS: atom_id res chain seq x y z
N MET A 1 -13.81 23.35 23.21
CA MET A 1 -14.54 22.50 22.24
C MET A 1 -13.57 21.49 21.63
N THR A 2 -13.64 20.21 22.02
CA THR A 2 -12.70 19.14 21.61
C THR A 2 -13.46 18.01 20.92
N GLY A 3 -13.78 18.21 19.64
CA GLY A 3 -14.43 17.17 18.82
C GLY A 3 -13.47 16.03 18.46
N ARG A 4 -14.04 14.89 18.06
CA ARG A 4 -13.32 13.70 17.56
C ARG A 4 -12.32 14.04 16.43
N GLU A 5 -12.64 15.05 15.64
CA GLU A 5 -11.86 15.55 14.51
C GLU A 5 -10.55 16.25 14.91
N ARG A 6 -10.37 16.58 16.20
CA ARG A 6 -9.15 17.20 16.73
C ARG A 6 -8.20 16.20 17.40
N LYS A 7 -8.51 14.90 17.34
CA LYS A 7 -7.70 13.82 17.91
C LYS A 7 -7.19 12.90 16.81
N ALA A 8 -6.21 12.05 17.14
CA ALA A 8 -5.73 11.01 16.23
C ALA A 8 -6.91 10.20 15.67
N ILE A 9 -6.94 10.05 14.34
CA ILE A 9 -8.03 9.36 13.65
C ILE A 9 -7.94 7.87 13.97
N ASN A 10 -9.06 7.31 14.44
CA ASN A 10 -9.14 5.87 14.67
C ASN A 10 -9.11 5.11 13.33
N ARG A 11 -8.25 4.08 13.22
CA ARG A 11 -8.10 3.30 11.99
C ARG A 11 -9.40 2.68 11.46
N ASN A 12 -10.27 2.18 12.36
CA ASN A 12 -11.50 1.50 11.96
C ASN A 12 -12.52 2.51 11.42
N TYR A 13 -12.53 3.71 12.01
CA TYR A 13 -13.30 4.83 11.49
C TYR A 13 -12.81 5.25 10.11
N PHE A 14 -11.51 5.53 9.97
CA PHE A 14 -10.95 5.89 8.68
C PHE A 14 -11.26 4.83 7.62
N ASN A 15 -11.02 3.56 7.93
CA ASN A 15 -11.27 2.47 7.01
C ASN A 15 -12.74 2.40 6.56
N SER A 16 -13.70 2.45 7.49
CA SER A 16 -15.12 2.23 7.15
C SER A 16 -15.83 3.48 6.61
N TYR A 17 -15.45 4.67 7.06
CA TYR A 17 -16.16 5.92 6.78
C TYR A 17 -15.46 6.81 5.75
N VAL A 18 -14.14 6.68 5.56
CA VAL A 18 -13.37 7.52 4.65
C VAL A 18 -12.80 6.69 3.50
N TRP A 19 -12.10 5.60 3.84
CA TRP A 19 -11.44 4.77 2.84
C TRP A 19 -12.44 3.99 2.00
N LYS A 20 -13.20 3.04 2.58
CA LYS A 20 -14.08 2.10 1.84
C LYS A 20 -15.10 2.75 0.88
N PRO A 21 -15.67 3.93 1.16
CA PRO A 21 -16.50 4.63 0.17
C PRO A 21 -15.78 4.92 -1.16
N ALA A 22 -14.51 5.31 -1.14
CA ALA A 22 -13.77 5.67 -2.35
C ALA A 22 -13.54 4.50 -3.35
N PRO A 23 -13.02 3.32 -2.96
CA PRO A 23 -12.91 2.18 -3.85
C PRO A 23 -14.29 1.61 -4.22
N ALA A 24 -15.33 1.78 -3.40
CA ALA A 24 -16.68 1.37 -3.75
C ALA A 24 -17.25 2.24 -4.88
N GLU A 25 -17.08 3.56 -4.78
CA GLU A 25 -17.45 4.51 -5.83
C GLU A 25 -16.63 4.28 -7.12
N ALA A 26 -15.35 3.93 -6.98
CA ALA A 26 -14.50 3.56 -8.11
C ALA A 26 -14.80 2.17 -8.70
N GLY A 27 -15.77 1.41 -8.14
CA GLY A 27 -16.14 0.07 -8.60
C GLY A 27 -15.09 -1.02 -8.33
N VAL A 28 -14.12 -0.77 -7.45
CA VAL A 28 -13.10 -1.73 -7.04
C VAL A 28 -13.65 -2.73 -6.01
N ILE A 29 -14.61 -2.29 -5.19
CA ILE A 29 -15.31 -3.13 -4.21
C ILE A 29 -16.82 -2.90 -4.34
N ALA A 30 -17.62 -3.83 -3.83
CA ALA A 30 -19.08 -3.67 -3.78
C ALA A 30 -19.49 -2.44 -2.96
N PRO A 31 -20.55 -1.71 -3.36
CA PRO A 31 -21.18 -0.68 -2.56
C PRO A 31 -21.60 -1.17 -1.18
N LEU A 32 -21.70 -0.25 -0.22
CA LEU A 32 -22.19 -0.57 1.11
C LEU A 32 -23.63 -1.08 1.04
N GLU A 33 -23.88 -2.30 1.53
CA GLU A 33 -25.24 -2.82 1.63
C GLU A 33 -26.04 -2.04 2.70
N GLU A 34 -27.21 -1.54 2.31
CA GLU A 34 -28.18 -0.96 3.23
C GLU A 34 -28.94 -2.10 3.95
N GLY A 35 -28.45 -2.55 5.11
CA GLY A 35 -29.09 -3.71 5.75
C GLY A 35 -28.79 -3.98 7.22
N ASN A 36 -28.08 -3.10 7.91
CA ASN A 36 -27.72 -3.33 9.31
C ASN A 36 -28.77 -2.75 10.27
N THR A 37 -29.44 -3.60 11.04
CA THR A 37 -30.45 -3.24 12.05
C THR A 37 -29.92 -2.41 13.24
N ASN A 38 -28.60 -2.35 13.42
CA ASN A 38 -27.90 -1.69 14.53
C ASN A 38 -27.13 -0.41 14.09
N GLY A 39 -27.29 0.05 12.85
CA GLY A 39 -26.57 1.21 12.30
C GLY A 39 -25.08 1.01 12.02
N ALA A 40 -24.53 -0.21 12.10
CA ALA A 40 -23.13 -0.48 11.80
C ALA A 40 -22.90 -0.70 10.28
N ARG A 41 -21.87 -0.07 9.71
CA ARG A 41 -21.49 -0.29 8.30
C ARG A 41 -20.85 -1.68 8.14
N VAL A 42 -21.48 -2.55 7.35
CA VAL A 42 -20.94 -3.87 7.00
C VAL A 42 -20.47 -3.81 5.56
N TRP A 43 -19.16 -3.77 5.38
CA TRP A 43 -18.53 -3.84 4.06
C TRP A 43 -18.22 -5.29 3.72
N GLU A 44 -18.22 -5.61 2.42
CA GLU A 44 -17.69 -6.89 1.98
C GLU A 44 -16.22 -7.09 2.41
N PRO A 45 -15.77 -8.35 2.62
CA PRO A 45 -14.39 -8.64 2.98
C PRO A 45 -13.35 -8.34 1.89
N SER A 46 -13.00 -7.08 1.69
CA SER A 46 -11.97 -6.66 0.71
C SER A 46 -10.67 -6.24 1.41
N ARG A 47 -9.92 -7.25 1.91
CA ARG A 47 -8.64 -7.05 2.62
C ARG A 47 -7.53 -6.55 1.69
N GLU A 48 -7.48 -7.06 0.46
CA GLU A 48 -6.50 -6.68 -0.55
C GLU A 48 -6.64 -5.23 -1.00
N HIS A 49 -7.86 -4.69 -0.92
CA HIS A 49 -8.18 -3.28 -1.21
C HIS A 49 -8.25 -2.42 0.07
N GLY A 50 -7.63 -2.85 1.16
CA GLY A 50 -7.51 -2.02 2.36
C GLY A 50 -6.55 -0.84 2.15
N PHE A 51 -6.59 0.17 3.03
CA PHE A 51 -5.72 1.35 2.92
C PHE A 51 -4.22 1.01 2.83
N HIS A 52 -3.80 -0.11 3.45
CA HIS A 52 -2.41 -0.58 3.38
C HIS A 52 -1.97 -1.00 1.97
N ALA A 53 -2.90 -1.23 1.04
CA ALA A 53 -2.59 -1.48 -0.36
C ALA A 53 -1.79 -0.33 -0.99
N LEU A 54 -2.05 0.91 -0.58
CA LEU A 54 -1.29 2.08 -1.06
C LEU A 54 0.19 2.01 -0.66
N ARG A 55 0.48 1.48 0.53
CA ARG A 55 1.86 1.29 0.98
C ARG A 55 2.55 0.17 0.18
N HIS A 56 1.81 -0.84 -0.24
CA HIS A 56 2.33 -1.85 -1.16
C HIS A 56 2.59 -1.27 -2.54
N PHE A 57 1.63 -0.53 -3.10
CA PHE A 57 1.79 0.16 -4.37
C PHE A 57 3.03 1.06 -4.38
N TYR A 58 3.16 1.96 -3.41
CA TYR A 58 4.35 2.83 -3.29
C TYR A 58 5.66 2.04 -3.30
N ALA A 59 5.76 0.97 -2.49
CA ALA A 59 6.96 0.17 -2.41
C ALA A 59 7.27 -0.59 -3.71
N SER A 60 6.25 -1.08 -4.41
CA SER A 60 6.40 -1.76 -5.69
C SER A 60 6.91 -0.81 -6.77
N GLU A 61 6.34 0.39 -6.87
CA GLU A 61 6.73 1.40 -7.87
C GLU A 61 8.19 1.88 -7.67
N GLU A 62 8.61 2.15 -6.43
CA GLU A 62 10.00 2.55 -6.12
C GLU A 62 11.00 1.46 -6.54
N LEU A 63 10.68 0.19 -6.27
CA LEU A 63 11.54 -0.92 -6.66
C LEU A 63 11.56 -1.12 -8.18
N GLU A 64 10.44 -0.94 -8.86
CA GLU A 64 10.40 -0.96 -10.32
C GLU A 64 11.20 0.20 -10.95
N ALA A 65 11.16 1.38 -10.33
CA ALA A 65 12.01 2.51 -10.69
C ALA A 65 13.50 2.26 -10.45
N GLY A 66 13.85 1.21 -9.69
CA GLY A 66 15.23 0.78 -9.44
C GLY A 66 15.82 1.37 -8.17
N GLU A 67 14.99 1.86 -7.26
CA GLU A 67 15.44 2.38 -5.98
C GLU A 67 16.09 1.30 -5.12
N SER A 68 16.98 1.70 -4.24
CA SER A 68 17.64 0.80 -3.30
C SER A 68 16.65 0.24 -2.28
N VAL A 69 16.68 -1.08 -2.11
CA VAL A 69 15.90 -1.77 -1.07
C VAL A 69 16.22 -1.27 0.34
N VAL A 70 17.43 -0.75 0.57
CA VAL A 70 17.85 -0.16 1.85
C VAL A 70 17.20 1.20 2.06
N SER A 71 17.20 2.07 1.03
CA SER A 71 16.51 3.36 1.06
C SER A 71 15.02 3.16 1.32
N LEU A 72 14.40 2.26 0.55
CA LEU A 72 12.99 1.94 0.69
C LEU A 72 12.66 1.38 2.08
N ALA A 73 13.48 0.46 2.61
CA ALA A 73 13.31 -0.05 3.97
C ALA A 73 13.30 1.07 5.00
N ARG A 74 14.20 2.05 4.87
CA ARG A 74 14.28 3.21 5.75
C ARG A 74 13.03 4.10 5.65
N TRP A 75 12.56 4.40 4.44
CA TRP A 75 11.35 5.22 4.24
C TRP A 75 10.09 4.54 4.77
N LEU A 76 10.01 3.23 4.62
CA LEU A 76 8.93 2.43 5.19
C LEU A 76 9.08 2.25 6.72
N GLY A 77 10.24 2.58 7.31
CA GLY A 77 10.51 2.36 8.73
C GLY A 77 10.67 0.88 9.09
N HIS A 78 11.15 0.06 8.15
CA HIS A 78 11.54 -1.32 8.41
C HIS A 78 12.95 -1.35 9.00
N SER A 79 13.11 -2.00 10.14
CA SER A 79 14.41 -2.17 10.80
C SER A 79 15.34 -3.16 10.08
N ASP A 80 14.76 -4.12 9.35
CA ASP A 80 15.47 -5.12 8.55
C ASP A 80 15.16 -4.91 7.05
N PRO A 81 16.13 -4.47 6.23
CA PRO A 81 15.97 -4.41 4.77
C PRO A 81 15.65 -5.77 4.14
N GLY A 82 16.09 -6.88 4.74
CA GLY A 82 15.74 -8.23 4.31
C GLY A 82 14.24 -8.50 4.39
N PHE A 83 13.54 -7.91 5.36
CA PHE A 83 12.08 -7.97 5.44
C PHE A 83 11.42 -7.28 4.24
N THR A 84 11.91 -6.09 3.86
CA THR A 84 11.45 -5.37 2.66
C THR A 84 11.67 -6.20 1.41
N LEU A 85 12.87 -6.77 1.24
CA LEU A 85 13.20 -7.58 0.07
C LEU A 85 12.29 -8.81 -0.03
N ARG A 86 12.13 -9.59 1.06
CA ARG A 86 11.24 -10.76 1.07
C ARG A 86 9.79 -10.40 0.74
N LYS A 87 9.34 -9.22 1.17
CA LYS A 87 7.96 -8.79 0.94
C LYS A 87 7.69 -8.34 -0.49
N TYR A 88 8.69 -7.76 -1.17
CA TYR A 88 8.50 -7.14 -2.48
C TYR A 88 9.31 -7.77 -3.62
N SER A 89 10.02 -8.88 -3.37
CA SER A 89 10.88 -9.56 -4.35
C SER A 89 10.16 -9.95 -5.65
N HIS A 90 8.85 -10.18 -5.59
CA HIS A 90 8.02 -10.52 -6.75
C HIS A 90 7.79 -9.34 -7.72
N PHE A 91 8.05 -8.10 -7.30
CA PHE A 91 8.02 -6.91 -8.16
C PHE A 91 9.37 -6.57 -8.79
N LEU A 92 10.35 -7.47 -8.71
CA LEU A 92 11.69 -7.29 -9.29
C LEU A 92 11.92 -8.04 -10.63
N PRO A 93 10.93 -8.37 -11.50
CA PRO A 93 11.18 -9.24 -12.64
C PRO A 93 12.11 -8.63 -13.72
N ARG A 94 12.37 -7.32 -13.68
CA ARG A 94 13.25 -6.62 -14.64
C ARG A 94 14.59 -6.12 -14.06
N ILE A 95 14.92 -6.44 -12.80
CA ILE A 95 16.05 -5.81 -12.11
C ILE A 95 17.44 -6.28 -12.60
N GLY A 96 17.52 -7.37 -13.39
CA GLY A 96 18.79 -7.79 -14.00
C GLY A 96 19.25 -6.94 -15.20
N ALA A 97 18.32 -6.39 -15.99
CA ALA A 97 18.65 -5.73 -17.26
C ALA A 97 19.42 -4.42 -17.06
N ARG A 98 19.06 -3.63 -16.04
CA ARG A 98 19.79 -2.40 -15.68
C ARG A 98 21.19 -2.70 -15.16
N GLY A 99 21.33 -3.73 -14.34
CA GLY A 99 22.64 -4.18 -13.84
C GLY A 99 23.56 -4.60 -14.99
N SER A 100 23.05 -5.41 -15.92
CA SER A 100 23.82 -5.82 -17.11
C SER A 100 24.23 -4.61 -17.96
N ALA A 101 23.28 -3.72 -18.29
CA ALA A 101 23.58 -2.53 -19.10
C ALA A 101 24.59 -1.59 -18.44
N ALA A 102 24.58 -1.46 -17.11
CA ALA A 102 25.56 -0.66 -16.39
C ALA A 102 26.97 -1.24 -16.46
N ILE A 103 27.10 -2.58 -16.42
CA ILE A 103 28.38 -3.27 -16.60
C ILE A 103 28.86 -3.14 -18.05
N ASP A 104 27.96 -3.34 -19.02
CA ASP A 104 28.31 -3.19 -20.45
C ASP A 104 28.84 -1.79 -20.75
N ALA A 105 28.25 -0.75 -20.15
CA ALA A 105 28.69 0.64 -20.30
C ALA A 105 30.09 0.93 -19.71
N ILE A 106 30.57 0.14 -18.76
CA ILE A 106 31.94 0.31 -18.20
C ILE A 106 33.00 -0.19 -19.19
N PHE A 107 32.65 -1.14 -20.04
CA PHE A 107 33.57 -1.80 -20.98
C PHE A 107 33.35 -1.40 -22.45
N ALA A 108 32.44 -0.45 -22.71
CA ALA A 108 32.18 0.13 -24.04
C ALA A 108 33.13 1.29 -24.33
#